data_AF-X0YC71-F1
#
_entry.id   AF-X0YC71-F1
#
_cell.length_a   1.000
_cell.length_b   1.000
_cell.length_c   1.000
_cell.angle_alpha   90.00
_cell.angle_beta   90.00
_cell.angle_gamma   90.00
#
_symmetry.space_group_name_H-M   'P 1'
#
loop_
_entity.id
_entity.type
_entity.pdbx_description
1 polymer ?
#
loop_
_entity_poly.entity_id
_entity_poly.type
_entity_poly.pdbx_seq_one_letter_code
_entity_poly.pdbx_strand_id
1 'polypeptide(L)' 'DPEGGNESFVGAIYSGKGVIQDGNIATSSHCPYMARSYGGDDGTSELTKIFIETIKD' A
#
# COMPACT_ATOMS: atom_id res chain seq x y z
N ASP A 1 4.64 0.69 24.90
CA ASP A 1 3.96 -0.21 23.96
C ASP A 1 4.99 -0.63 22.91
N PRO A 2 5.45 -1.88 22.88
CA PRO A 2 6.53 -2.29 21.99
C PRO A 2 5.91 -2.66 20.64
N GLU A 3 5.65 -1.66 19.80
CA GLU A 3 5.36 -1.92 18.40
C GLU A 3 6.66 -2.37 17.71
N GLY A 4 6.70 -3.67 17.39
CA GLY A 4 7.81 -4.33 16.71
C GLY A 4 8.10 -3.66 15.37
N GLY A 5 9.23 -2.97 15.29
CA GLY A 5 9.82 -2.58 14.01
C GLY A 5 10.18 -3.83 13.23
N ASN A 6 9.40 -4.15 12.21
CA ASN A 6 9.75 -5.19 11.25
C ASN A 6 10.95 -4.70 10.44
N GLU A 7 12.09 -5.38 10.58
CA GLU A 7 13.34 -5.07 9.87
C GLU A 7 13.16 -5.05 8.34
N SER A 8 12.06 -5.60 7.81
CA SER A 8 11.73 -5.61 6.38
C SER A 8 11.51 -4.24 5.74
N PHE A 9 11.43 -3.15 6.52
CA PHE A 9 11.17 -1.81 5.99
C PHE A 9 12.32 -0.81 6.24
N VAL A 10 13.47 -1.27 6.73
CA VAL A 10 14.65 -0.41 6.89
C VAL A 10 15.11 0.09 5.51
N GLY A 11 15.01 1.39 5.27
CA GLY A 11 15.37 2.04 4.00
C GLY A 11 14.21 2.28 3.02
N ALA A 12 12.98 1.87 3.36
CA ALA A 12 11.81 2.18 2.55
C ALA A 12 11.51 3.69 2.57
N ILE A 13 11.26 4.29 1.39
CA ILE A 13 10.91 5.70 1.25
C ILE A 13 9.41 5.82 1.01
N TYR A 14 8.70 6.52 1.90
CA TYR A 14 7.31 6.89 1.68
C TYR A 14 7.23 8.01 0.62
N SER A 15 6.61 7.72 -0.53
CA SER A 15 6.59 8.65 -1.68
C SER A 15 5.27 9.43 -1.88
N GLY A 16 4.34 9.39 -0.91
CA GLY A 16 3.11 10.19 -0.95
C GLY A 16 1.81 9.37 -0.95
N LYS A 17 0.71 10.02 -1.35
CA LYS A 17 -0.64 9.43 -1.41
C LYS A 17 -0.82 8.61 -2.69
N GLY A 18 -1.55 7.50 -2.61
CA GLY A 18 -1.80 6.59 -3.75
C GLY A 18 -1.26 5.18 -3.53
N VAL A 19 -1.35 4.36 -4.57
CA VAL A 19 -0.64 3.08 -4.67
C VAL A 19 0.74 3.31 -5.29
N ILE A 20 1.77 2.77 -4.65
CA ILE A 20 3.17 2.85 -5.09
C ILE A 20 3.67 1.44 -5.38
N GLN A 21 4.37 1.28 -6.51
CA GLN A 21 4.98 0.01 -6.91
C GLN A 21 6.50 0.14 -7.01
N ASP A 22 7.21 -0.78 -6.36
CA ASP A 22 8.67 -0.95 -6.43
C ASP A 22 8.97 -2.40 -6.86
N GLY A 23 9.40 -2.58 -8.10
CA GLY A 23 9.50 -3.90 -8.74
C GLY A 23 8.18 -4.67 -8.67
N ASN A 24 8.22 -5.83 -8.00
CA ASN A 24 7.05 -6.72 -7.84
C ASN A 24 6.27 -6.46 -6.53
N ILE A 25 6.62 -5.41 -5.77
CA ILE A 25 5.95 -5.06 -4.52
C ILE A 25 5.10 -3.82 -4.77
N ALA A 26 3.79 -3.94 -4.56
CA ALA A 26 2.85 -2.82 -4.58
C ALA A 26 2.29 -2.53 -3.18
N THR A 27 2.18 -1.26 -2.82
CA THR A 27 1.72 -0.80 -1.50
C THR A 27 0.72 0.34 -1.65
N SER A 28 -0.40 0.31 -0.89
CA SER A 28 -1.32 1.45 -0.79
C SER A 28 -0.98 2.27 0.46
N SER A 29 -0.88 3.59 0.29
CA SER A 29 -0.70 4.54 1.40
C SER A 29 -2.01 4.96 2.08
N HIS A 30 -3.17 4.53 1.55
CA HIS A 30 -4.47 4.87 2.13
C HIS A 30 -4.75 4.01 3.37
N CYS A 31 -5.05 4.66 4.48
CA CYS A 31 -5.53 3.97 5.68
C CYS A 31 -6.97 3.46 5.45
N PRO A 32 -7.22 2.13 5.46
CA PRO A 32 -8.55 1.59 5.18
C PRO A 32 -9.60 2.03 6.19
N TYR A 33 -9.20 2.17 7.46
CA TYR A 33 -10.09 2.66 8.51
C TYR A 33 -10.55 4.09 8.22
N MET A 34 -9.63 5.00 7.89
CA MET A 34 -9.96 6.38 7.58
C MET A 34 -10.79 6.50 6.30
N ALA A 35 -10.44 5.76 5.25
CA ALA A 35 -11.21 5.74 4.01
C ALA A 35 -12.67 5.33 4.26
N ARG A 36 -12.89 4.26 5.04
CA ARG A 36 -14.22 3.82 5.46
C ARG A 36 -14.96 4.87 6.30
N SER A 37 -14.28 5.50 7.27
CA SER A 37 -14.88 6.46 8.19
C SER A 37 -15.30 7.78 7.52
N TYR A 38 -14.61 8.19 6.46
CA TYR A 38 -14.84 9.48 5.81
C TYR A 38 -15.40 9.36 4.38
N GLY A 39 -15.73 8.15 3.92
CA GLY A 39 -16.29 7.90 2.59
C GLY A 39 -15.29 8.16 1.45
N GLY A 40 -14.00 8.00 1.71
CA GLY A 40 -12.93 8.13 0.73
C GLY A 40 -12.56 6.80 0.08
N ASP A 41 -11.75 6.87 -0.98
CA ASP A 41 -11.14 5.67 -1.58
C ASP A 41 -10.03 5.12 -0.65
N ASP A 42 -9.96 3.79 -0.52
CA ASP A 42 -8.94 3.08 0.26
C ASP A 42 -7.81 2.50 -0.60
N GLY A 43 -7.87 2.72 -1.92
CA GLY A 43 -6.87 2.25 -2.88
C GLY A 43 -6.92 0.74 -3.14
N THR A 44 -7.87 0.00 -2.57
CA THR A 44 -7.99 -1.46 -2.75
C THR A 44 -8.17 -1.82 -4.22
N SER A 45 -9.00 -1.07 -4.95
CA SER A 45 -9.27 -1.34 -6.36
C SER A 45 -8.04 -1.14 -7.24
N GLU A 46 -7.25 -0.10 -6.98
CA GLU A 46 -6.00 0.18 -7.69
C GLU A 46 -4.92 -0.86 -7.36
N LEU A 47 -4.75 -1.17 -6.07
CA LEU A 47 -3.79 -2.17 -5.60
C LEU A 47 -4.09 -3.56 -6.18
N THR A 48 -5.36 -3.93 -6.27
CA THR A 48 -5.79 -5.22 -6.84
C THR A 48 -5.48 -5.32 -8.34
N LYS A 49 -5.65 -4.24 -9.10
CA LYS A 49 -5.33 -4.22 -10.54
C LYS A 49 -3.83 -4.43 -10.77
N ILE A 50 -3.00 -3.71 -10.02
CA ILE A 50 -1.53 -3.83 -10.10
C ILE A 50 -1.09 -5.26 -9.73
N PHE A 51 -1.69 -5.85 -8.69
CA PHE A 51 -1.43 -7.24 -8.34
C PHE A 51 -1.76 -8.21 -9.49
N ILE A 52 -2.94 -8.05 -10.11
CA ILE A 52 -3.36 -8.88 -11.25
C ILE A 52 -2.40 -8.72 -12.44
N GLU A 53 -1.91 -7.51 -12.70
CA GLU A 53 -0.93 -7.25 -13.76
C GLU A 53 0.40 -7.93 -13.46
N THR A 54 0.87 -7.88 -12.21
CA THR A 54 2.14 -8.48 -11.77
C THR A 54 2.17 -10.01 -11.88
N ILE A 55 1.01 -10.69 -11.79
CA ILE A 55 0.92 -12.16 -11.89
C ILE A 55 0.67 -12.66 -13.33
N LYS A 56 0.48 -11.76 -14.29
CA LYS A 56 0.26 -12.12 -15.71
C LYS A 56 1.56 -12.20 -16.52
N ASP A 57 2.65 -11.68 -15.97
CA ASP A 57 4.01 -11.79 -16.52
C ASP A 57 4.65 -13.15 -16.18
#